data_AF-A0A7S4LI50-F1
#
_entry.id   AF-A0A7S4LI50-F1
#
_cell.length_a   1.000
_cell.length_b   1.000
_cell.length_c   1.000
_cell.angle_alpha   90.00
_cell.angle_beta   90.00
_cell.angle_gamma   90.00
#
_symmetry.space_group_name_H-M   'P 1'
#
loop_
_entity.id
_entity.type
_entity.pdbx_description
1 polymer ?
#
loop_
_entity_poly.entity_id
_entity_poly.type
_entity_poly.pdbx_seq_one_letter_code
_entity_poly.pdbx_strand_id
1 'polypeptide(L)'
;MAIPTSQTGPVVEDDIHRYSGRSLVLVTVGLPARGKSHVSRKLCRYLNWIGMECRRFMAMSYGARHFEGKKGDVDYYSWDSDVLEDWKVVFQEICKDVRAFVKKPEQSAIAILDMHACTEESRQFIYSELRQTLDHDRIIFLEIVMDDSLCEQMVRLKVLTSPEYKDMDPKEGEALMNARIDDYKRHYQPVSDTYTYIRVVNNKRHTLNKIKGYLPARIVNWVLNAKVGRVNHPIYFFPPPENEYTLQDRIGGNPSLTAKGREEARAAFEYLNKIHPPGTLEVWTSKLNRSIQAAELFESSGYTMKRWLALNEIHTGACEGLTRAEIDEKFPFIDRLRKANKYHFRFPQGESYLDLVHRLERVILSLDRANAPVLVVAHRAVLRELFAYYYEEPADKPFQFKLPTHMLWKYIYQGEGPQQLQRVVLPTPMSAMSEIEIERLASTDCMGDLPIG
;
A
#
# COMPACT_ATOMS: atom_id res chain seq x y z
N MET A 1 -30.82 24.28 -30.92
CA MET A 1 -31.00 23.26 -29.87
C MET A 1 -30.40 23.80 -28.59
N ALA A 2 -31.22 24.07 -27.57
CA ALA A 2 -30.75 24.57 -26.29
C ALA A 2 -30.05 23.44 -25.52
N ILE A 3 -28.83 23.70 -25.05
CA ILE A 3 -28.10 22.81 -24.15
C ILE A 3 -28.74 22.96 -22.77
N PRO A 4 -29.20 21.89 -22.10
CA PRO A 4 -29.78 22.01 -20.77
C PRO A 4 -28.71 22.45 -19.78
N THR A 5 -28.91 23.61 -19.15
CA THR A 5 -28.13 24.08 -18.01
C THR A 5 -28.68 23.46 -16.73
N SER A 6 -28.39 22.18 -16.47
CA SER A 6 -28.52 21.66 -15.10
C SER A 6 -27.31 22.14 -14.30
N GLN A 7 -27.52 22.96 -13.26
CA GLN A 7 -26.45 23.40 -12.34
C GLN A 7 -25.83 22.23 -11.57
N THR A 8 -26.52 21.10 -11.55
CA THR A 8 -25.99 19.80 -11.15
C THR A 8 -25.52 19.09 -12.41
N GLY A 9 -24.19 18.98 -12.57
CA GLY A 9 -23.62 18.06 -13.56
C GLY A 9 -24.14 16.64 -13.32
N PRO A 10 -23.87 15.68 -14.23
CA PRO A 10 -24.25 14.29 -14.01
C PRO A 10 -23.69 13.85 -12.66
N VAL A 11 -24.57 13.55 -11.71
CA VAL A 11 -24.20 12.86 -10.48
C VAL A 11 -23.77 11.48 -10.95
N VAL A 12 -22.46 11.26 -10.99
CA VAL A 12 -21.92 9.91 -11.06
C VAL A 12 -22.29 9.30 -9.72
N GLU A 13 -23.39 8.55 -9.67
CA GLU A 13 -23.59 7.62 -8.56
C GLU A 13 -22.39 6.69 -8.58
N ASP A 14 -21.47 6.88 -7.63
CA ASP A 14 -20.32 6.00 -7.48
C ASP A 14 -20.81 4.56 -7.42
N ASP A 15 -20.16 3.66 -8.17
CA ASP A 15 -20.33 2.22 -7.95
C ASP A 15 -20.00 1.83 -6.49
N ILE A 16 -19.31 2.69 -5.73
CA ILE A 16 -19.07 2.56 -4.29
C ILE A 16 -20.38 2.65 -3.49
N HIS A 17 -21.34 3.48 -3.92
CA HIS A 17 -22.66 3.60 -3.26
C HIS A 17 -23.57 2.40 -3.48
N ARG A 18 -23.32 1.53 -4.49
CA ARG A 18 -24.05 0.25 -4.64
C ARG A 18 -23.83 -0.74 -3.49
N TYR A 19 -22.83 -0.48 -2.65
CA TYR A 19 -22.47 -1.35 -1.53
C TYR A 19 -22.84 -0.77 -0.17
N SER A 20 -23.55 0.37 -0.09
CA SER A 20 -23.91 0.98 1.20
C SER A 20 -24.66 -0.03 2.09
N GLY A 21 -24.23 -0.12 3.36
CA GLY A 21 -24.91 -0.90 4.40
C GLY A 21 -24.53 -2.38 4.55
N ARG A 22 -23.46 -2.88 3.92
CA ARG A 22 -22.99 -4.28 4.07
C ARG A 22 -21.52 -4.38 4.46
N SER A 23 -21.24 -4.02 5.70
CA SER A 23 -19.94 -4.17 6.35
C SER A 23 -19.47 -5.63 6.42
N LEU A 24 -18.16 -5.82 6.57
CA LEU A 24 -17.50 -7.12 6.56
C LEU A 24 -16.38 -7.17 7.61
N VAL A 25 -16.19 -8.34 8.22
CA VAL A 25 -15.07 -8.60 9.12
C VAL A 25 -14.21 -9.72 8.57
N LEU A 26 -12.91 -9.46 8.45
CA LEU A 26 -11.90 -10.44 8.10
C LEU A 26 -11.11 -10.80 9.36
N VAL A 27 -11.10 -12.06 9.76
CA VAL A 27 -10.35 -12.56 10.92
C VAL A 27 -9.13 -13.33 10.41
N THR A 28 -7.91 -12.87 10.71
CA THR A 28 -6.72 -13.64 10.31
C THR A 28 -6.54 -14.87 11.20
N VAL A 29 -6.12 -15.96 10.59
CA VAL A 29 -5.89 -17.26 11.26
C VAL A 29 -4.53 -17.80 10.85
N GLY A 30 -3.80 -18.35 11.82
CA GLY A 30 -2.58 -19.09 11.58
C GLY A 30 -1.48 -18.80 12.59
N LEU A 31 -0.46 -19.65 12.54
CA LEU A 31 0.67 -19.63 13.47
C LEU A 31 1.37 -18.26 13.54
N PRO A 32 2.06 -17.94 14.63
CA PRO A 32 2.88 -16.74 14.72
C PRO A 32 3.93 -16.63 13.59
N ALA A 33 4.33 -15.41 13.25
CA ALA A 33 5.30 -15.09 12.17
C ALA A 33 5.00 -15.65 10.76
N ARG A 34 3.75 -16.01 10.43
CA ARG A 34 3.38 -16.41 9.04
C ARG A 34 2.99 -15.26 8.11
N GLY A 35 3.22 -14.01 8.51
CA GLY A 35 2.90 -12.84 7.68
C GLY A 35 1.44 -12.36 7.73
N LYS A 36 0.66 -12.79 8.74
CA LYS A 36 -0.72 -12.30 8.96
C LYS A 36 -0.78 -10.78 9.09
N SER A 37 -0.04 -10.19 10.03
CA SER A 37 -0.01 -8.73 10.23
C SER A 37 0.46 -7.98 9.00
N HIS A 38 1.45 -8.53 8.29
CA HIS A 38 1.93 -8.00 7.02
C HIS A 38 0.82 -7.93 5.96
N VAL A 39 0.07 -9.03 5.78
CA VAL A 39 -1.06 -9.09 4.84
C VAL A 39 -2.21 -8.20 5.29
N SER A 40 -2.57 -8.23 6.58
CA SER A 40 -3.59 -7.37 7.17
C SER A 40 -3.30 -5.90 6.88
N ARG A 41 -2.05 -5.45 7.07
CA ARG A 41 -1.62 -4.08 6.80
C ARG A 41 -1.72 -3.73 5.33
N LYS A 42 -1.14 -4.55 4.46
CA LYS A 42 -1.18 -4.34 3.00
C LYS A 42 -2.61 -4.32 2.45
N LEU A 43 -3.48 -5.22 2.92
CA LEU A 43 -4.89 -5.27 2.51
C LEU A 43 -5.64 -4.04 3.01
N CYS A 44 -5.46 -3.66 4.28
CA CYS A 44 -6.07 -2.46 4.84
C CYS A 44 -5.66 -1.20 4.06
N ARG A 45 -4.37 -1.09 3.73
CA ARG A 45 -3.80 -0.01 2.93
C ARG A 45 -4.40 0.04 1.53
N TYR A 46 -4.48 -1.11 0.85
CA TYR A 46 -5.11 -1.20 -0.47
C TYR A 46 -6.58 -0.80 -0.44
N LEU A 47 -7.36 -1.32 0.52
CA LEU A 47 -8.79 -1.03 0.63
C LEU A 47 -9.04 0.46 0.87
N ASN A 48 -8.31 1.10 1.79
CA ASN A 48 -8.42 2.55 2.01
C ASN A 48 -7.98 3.36 0.79
N TRP A 49 -6.90 2.94 0.11
CA TRP A 49 -6.40 3.61 -1.09
C TRP A 49 -7.43 3.62 -2.22
N ILE A 50 -8.21 2.54 -2.40
CA ILE A 50 -9.32 2.50 -3.37
C ILE A 50 -10.63 3.15 -2.87
N GLY A 51 -10.62 3.80 -1.70
CA GLY A 51 -11.78 4.51 -1.13
C GLY A 51 -12.73 3.68 -0.27
N MET A 52 -12.34 2.48 0.17
CA MET A 52 -13.14 1.67 1.11
C MET A 52 -12.70 1.92 2.56
N GLU A 53 -13.63 2.27 3.45
CA GLU A 53 -13.33 2.46 4.88
C GLU A 53 -12.88 1.13 5.50
N CYS A 54 -11.57 1.01 5.76
CA CYS A 54 -11.00 -0.21 6.32
C CYS A 54 -10.14 0.09 7.54
N ARG A 55 -10.30 -0.69 8.60
CA ARG A 55 -9.49 -0.55 9.83
C ARG A 55 -8.99 -1.89 10.33
N ARG A 56 -7.74 -1.92 10.80
CA ARG A 56 -7.19 -3.07 11.52
C ARG A 56 -7.44 -2.96 13.01
N PHE A 57 -7.74 -4.10 13.62
CA PHE A 57 -7.85 -4.30 15.06
C PHE A 57 -6.87 -5.41 15.43
N MET A 58 -5.80 -5.08 16.13
CA MET A 58 -4.70 -6.01 16.42
C MET A 58 -4.86 -6.58 17.82
N ALA A 59 -5.11 -7.89 17.93
CA ALA A 59 -5.29 -8.56 19.22
C ALA A 59 -4.10 -8.30 20.17
N MET A 60 -2.89 -8.27 19.62
CA MET A 60 -1.66 -7.98 20.37
C MET A 60 -1.63 -6.59 21.01
N SER A 61 -2.20 -5.57 20.37
CA SER A 61 -2.27 -4.21 20.93
C SER A 61 -3.32 -4.08 22.03
N TYR A 62 -4.40 -4.86 21.95
CA TYR A 62 -5.37 -4.95 23.03
C TYR A 62 -4.81 -5.75 24.21
N GLY A 63 -4.19 -6.90 23.91
CA GLY A 63 -3.48 -7.72 24.89
C GLY A 63 -2.42 -6.90 25.64
N ALA A 64 -1.52 -6.20 24.94
CA ALA A 64 -0.48 -5.39 25.57
C ALA A 64 -1.05 -4.39 26.59
N ARG A 65 -2.19 -3.73 26.30
CA ARG A 65 -2.87 -2.82 27.24
C ARG A 65 -3.55 -3.55 28.40
N HIS A 66 -4.16 -4.71 28.13
CA HIS A 66 -4.86 -5.50 29.14
C HIS A 66 -3.90 -6.16 30.15
N PHE A 67 -2.75 -6.62 29.67
CA PHE A 67 -1.70 -7.22 30.50
C PHE A 67 -0.77 -6.17 31.12
N GLU A 68 -0.87 -4.90 30.73
CA GLU A 68 -0.09 -3.80 31.31
C GLU A 68 -0.37 -3.69 32.83
N GLY A 69 0.69 -3.72 33.64
CA GLY A 69 0.60 -3.57 35.10
C GLY A 69 0.19 -4.83 35.88
N LYS A 70 -0.15 -5.95 35.21
CA LYS A 70 -0.22 -7.26 35.87
C LYS A 70 1.21 -7.66 36.27
N LYS A 71 1.53 -7.64 37.57
CA LYS A 71 2.88 -7.88 38.12
C LYS A 71 3.42 -9.26 37.69
N GLY A 72 4.70 -9.30 37.32
CA GLY A 72 5.46 -10.52 37.04
C GLY A 72 5.47 -10.89 35.55
N ASP A 73 6.45 -11.68 35.13
CA ASP A 73 6.67 -12.21 33.78
C ASP A 73 5.50 -13.09 33.26
N VAL A 74 4.28 -12.55 33.17
CA VAL A 74 3.16 -13.24 32.54
C VAL A 74 3.47 -13.29 31.05
N ASP A 75 3.96 -14.43 30.58
CA ASP A 75 4.09 -14.70 29.16
C ASP A 75 2.67 -14.83 28.58
N TYR A 76 2.14 -13.74 28.04
CA TYR A 76 0.79 -13.74 27.47
C TYR A 76 0.67 -14.64 26.24
N TYR A 77 1.76 -15.24 25.74
CA TYR A 77 1.72 -16.31 24.74
C TYR A 77 1.46 -17.70 25.35
N SER A 78 1.45 -17.82 26.69
CA SER A 78 1.19 -19.06 27.42
C SER A 78 -0.22 -19.59 27.17
N TRP A 79 -0.35 -20.92 27.25
CA TRP A 79 -1.62 -21.64 27.22
C TRP A 79 -2.16 -21.95 28.62
N ASP A 80 -1.62 -21.32 29.66
CA ASP A 80 -2.17 -21.41 31.02
C ASP A 80 -3.61 -20.91 31.05
N SER A 81 -4.46 -21.56 31.85
CA SER A 81 -5.90 -21.28 31.91
C SER A 81 -6.22 -19.81 32.22
N ASP A 82 -5.47 -19.22 33.15
CA ASP A 82 -5.67 -17.84 33.59
C ASP A 82 -5.35 -16.85 32.46
N VAL A 83 -4.28 -17.12 31.69
CA VAL A 83 -3.89 -16.32 30.52
C VAL A 83 -4.91 -16.46 29.40
N LEU A 84 -5.44 -17.66 29.17
CA LEU A 84 -6.49 -17.89 28.17
C LEU A 84 -7.81 -17.20 28.54
N GLU A 85 -8.16 -17.13 29.82
CA GLU A 85 -9.36 -16.42 30.29
C GLU A 85 -9.20 -14.90 30.11
N ASP A 86 -8.01 -14.35 30.41
CA ASP A 86 -7.69 -12.96 30.11
C ASP A 86 -7.79 -12.66 28.60
N TRP A 87 -7.32 -13.57 27.75
CA TRP A 87 -7.48 -13.45 26.29
C TRP A 87 -8.94 -13.48 25.86
N LYS A 88 -9.84 -14.21 26.53
CA LYS A 88 -11.29 -14.16 26.25
C LYS A 88 -11.84 -12.76 26.53
N VAL A 89 -11.42 -12.10 27.62
CA VAL A 89 -11.78 -10.70 27.92
C VAL A 89 -11.29 -9.77 26.81
N VAL A 90 -10.04 -9.93 26.38
CA VAL A 90 -9.46 -9.17 25.26
C VAL A 90 -10.25 -9.39 23.96
N PHE A 91 -10.65 -10.64 23.66
CA PHE A 91 -11.45 -10.97 22.49
C PHE A 91 -12.86 -10.38 22.55
N GLN A 92 -13.47 -10.22 23.72
CA GLN A 92 -14.74 -9.52 23.88
C GLN A 92 -14.58 -8.02 23.60
N GLU A 93 -13.54 -7.39 24.15
CA GLU A 93 -13.27 -5.97 23.95
C GLU A 93 -13.06 -5.64 22.46
N ILE A 94 -12.18 -6.38 21.79
CA ILE A 94 -11.91 -6.17 20.36
C ILE A 94 -13.17 -6.41 19.52
N CYS A 95 -13.97 -7.45 19.80
CA CYS A 95 -15.20 -7.72 19.05
C CYS A 95 -16.24 -6.62 19.29
N LYS A 96 -16.32 -6.06 20.49
CA LYS A 96 -17.21 -4.91 20.79
C LYS A 96 -16.84 -3.69 19.95
N ASP A 97 -15.56 -3.34 19.89
CA ASP A 97 -15.08 -2.20 19.10
C ASP A 97 -15.29 -2.42 17.60
N VAL A 98 -15.08 -3.65 17.12
CA VAL A 98 -15.32 -4.03 15.73
C VAL A 98 -16.79 -3.91 15.39
N ARG A 99 -17.69 -4.43 16.24
CA ARG A 99 -19.15 -4.28 16.06
C ARG A 99 -19.55 -2.80 16.02
N ALA A 100 -18.98 -1.97 16.88
CA ALA A 100 -19.25 -0.54 16.87
C ALA A 100 -18.79 0.12 15.55
N PHE A 101 -17.62 -0.26 15.04
CA PHE A 101 -17.09 0.25 13.78
C PHE A 101 -17.92 -0.16 12.55
N VAL A 102 -18.34 -1.44 12.48
CA VAL A 102 -19.07 -1.97 11.31
C VAL A 102 -20.57 -1.63 11.29
N LYS A 103 -21.15 -1.17 12.41
CA LYS A 103 -22.57 -0.78 12.52
C LYS A 103 -22.92 0.58 11.89
N LYS A 104 -21.94 1.34 11.42
CA LYS A 104 -22.18 2.68 10.86
C LYS A 104 -23.15 2.59 9.65
N PRO A 105 -24.31 3.26 9.68
CA PRO A 105 -25.35 3.09 8.66
C PRO A 105 -25.04 3.80 7.34
N GLU A 106 -24.15 4.79 7.35
CA GLU A 106 -23.91 5.69 6.20
C GLU A 106 -22.88 5.15 5.20
N GLN A 107 -22.00 4.23 5.62
CA GLN A 107 -20.94 3.67 4.78
C GLN A 107 -20.63 2.22 5.16
N SER A 108 -20.38 1.37 4.17
CA SER A 108 -19.87 0.02 4.42
C SER A 108 -18.44 0.07 4.92
N ALA A 109 -18.19 -0.60 6.05
CA ALA A 109 -16.89 -0.64 6.69
C ALA A 109 -16.30 -2.06 6.68
N ILE A 110 -14.98 -2.14 6.59
CA ILE A 110 -14.22 -3.39 6.59
C ILE A 110 -13.33 -3.42 7.82
N ALA A 111 -13.58 -4.35 8.74
CA ALA A 111 -12.69 -4.57 9.88
C ALA A 111 -11.78 -5.76 9.60
N ILE A 112 -10.48 -5.59 9.84
CA ILE A 112 -9.51 -6.70 9.82
C ILE A 112 -9.09 -6.99 11.25
N LEU A 113 -9.53 -8.11 11.79
CA LEU A 113 -9.13 -8.66 13.08
C LEU A 113 -7.81 -9.40 12.88
N ASP A 114 -6.72 -8.74 13.24
CA ASP A 114 -5.38 -9.29 13.12
C ASP A 114 -5.00 -10.08 14.38
N MET A 115 -5.01 -11.40 14.27
CA MET A 115 -4.83 -12.33 15.39
C MET A 115 -4.34 -13.71 14.94
N HIS A 116 -4.12 -14.60 15.90
CA HIS A 116 -3.73 -15.98 15.63
C HIS A 116 -4.92 -16.90 15.40
N ALA A 117 -5.95 -16.81 16.26
CA ALA A 117 -7.16 -17.63 16.21
C ALA A 117 -6.88 -19.12 15.90
N CYS A 118 -5.83 -19.67 16.54
CA CYS A 118 -5.27 -20.98 16.20
C CYS A 118 -6.16 -22.15 16.59
N THR A 119 -7.01 -21.99 17.61
CA THR A 119 -7.91 -23.05 18.08
C THR A 119 -9.33 -22.83 17.58
N GLU A 120 -10.09 -23.93 17.50
CA GLU A 120 -11.51 -23.89 17.17
C GLU A 120 -12.32 -23.14 18.24
N GLU A 121 -11.97 -23.30 19.52
CA GLU A 121 -12.63 -22.58 20.63
C GLU A 121 -12.53 -21.07 20.45
N SER A 122 -11.33 -20.54 20.19
CA SER A 122 -11.14 -19.10 19.96
C SER A 122 -11.93 -18.62 18.75
N ARG A 123 -11.91 -19.36 17.64
CA ARG A 123 -12.68 -19.01 16.43
C ARG A 123 -14.18 -19.02 16.69
N GLN A 124 -14.70 -20.03 17.37
CA GLN A 124 -16.11 -20.14 17.71
C GLN A 124 -16.54 -18.98 18.61
N PHE A 125 -15.71 -18.61 19.58
CA PHE A 125 -15.94 -17.46 20.45
C PHE A 125 -16.05 -16.16 19.64
N ILE A 126 -15.02 -15.82 18.85
CA ILE A 126 -14.99 -14.63 18.00
C ILE A 126 -16.16 -14.63 17.03
N TYR A 127 -16.44 -15.77 16.40
CA TYR A 127 -17.55 -15.93 15.48
C TYR A 127 -18.89 -15.63 16.16
N SER A 128 -19.13 -16.19 17.35
CA SER A 128 -20.35 -15.96 18.12
C SER A 128 -20.52 -14.50 18.52
N GLU A 129 -19.43 -13.83 18.91
CA GLU A 129 -19.41 -12.41 19.26
C GLU A 129 -19.75 -11.54 18.05
N LEU A 130 -19.16 -11.81 16.89
CA LEU A 130 -19.42 -11.03 15.67
C LEU A 130 -20.82 -11.29 15.08
N ARG A 131 -21.36 -12.51 15.25
CA ARG A 131 -22.71 -12.90 14.78
C ARG A 131 -23.84 -12.14 15.46
N GLN A 132 -23.59 -11.47 16.59
CA GLN A 132 -24.53 -10.54 17.22
C GLN A 132 -24.87 -9.33 16.34
N THR A 133 -24.16 -9.12 15.22
CA THR A 133 -24.30 -7.93 14.37
C THR A 133 -24.16 -8.23 12.89
N LEU A 134 -23.39 -9.25 12.52
CA LEU A 134 -23.07 -9.55 11.13
C LEU A 134 -23.66 -10.90 10.70
N ASP A 135 -24.02 -10.99 9.42
CA ASP A 135 -24.40 -12.24 8.78
C ASP A 135 -23.22 -13.22 8.66
N HIS A 136 -23.50 -14.53 8.56
CA HIS A 136 -22.47 -15.58 8.45
C HIS A 136 -21.51 -15.33 7.28
N ASP A 137 -22.02 -14.88 6.13
CA ASP A 137 -21.25 -14.60 4.92
C ASP A 137 -20.41 -13.30 5.01
N ARG A 138 -20.56 -12.53 6.09
CA ARG A 138 -19.83 -11.28 6.36
C ARG A 138 -18.67 -11.45 7.34
N ILE A 139 -18.50 -12.64 7.91
CA ILE A 139 -17.38 -12.99 8.78
C ILE A 139 -16.51 -13.97 8.01
N ILE A 140 -15.35 -13.50 7.52
CA ILE A 140 -14.44 -14.28 6.69
C ILE A 140 -13.19 -14.58 7.48
N PHE A 141 -12.81 -15.85 7.60
CA PHE A 141 -11.51 -16.23 8.12
C PHE A 141 -10.47 -16.23 6.99
N LEU A 142 -9.39 -15.46 7.15
CA LEU A 142 -8.23 -15.50 6.27
C LEU A 142 -7.16 -16.38 6.92
N GLU A 143 -7.13 -17.65 6.54
CA GLU A 143 -6.16 -18.62 7.04
C GLU A 143 -4.88 -18.61 6.22
N ILE A 144 -3.76 -18.32 6.88
CA ILE A 144 -2.44 -18.29 6.27
C ILE A 144 -1.62 -19.46 6.83
N VAL A 145 -1.35 -20.43 5.96
CA VAL A 145 -0.54 -21.62 6.26
C VAL A 145 0.76 -21.51 5.48
N MET A 146 1.88 -21.36 6.18
CA MET A 146 3.19 -21.21 5.58
C MET A 146 4.19 -22.12 6.29
N ASP A 147 5.03 -22.80 5.52
CA ASP A 147 6.11 -23.64 6.01
C ASP A 147 7.19 -22.80 6.71
N ASP A 148 7.90 -23.38 7.68
CA ASP A 148 8.93 -22.69 8.46
C ASP A 148 10.04 -22.08 7.61
N SER A 149 10.52 -22.85 6.62
CA SER A 149 11.60 -22.43 5.70
C SER A 149 11.24 -21.20 4.85
N LEU A 150 9.95 -20.86 4.75
CA LEU A 150 9.47 -19.67 4.03
C LEU A 150 9.28 -18.47 4.95
N CYS A 151 9.38 -18.64 6.26
CA CYS A 151 9.03 -17.64 7.26
C CYS A 151 10.21 -17.11 8.08
N GLU A 152 11.43 -17.60 7.87
CA GLU A 152 12.62 -17.14 8.61
C GLU A 152 12.77 -15.61 8.57
N GLN A 153 12.58 -15.01 7.38
CA GLN A 153 12.62 -13.56 7.22
C GLN A 153 11.51 -12.83 8.00
N MET A 154 10.34 -13.46 8.16
CA MET A 154 9.23 -12.90 8.92
C MET A 154 9.47 -12.98 10.42
N VAL A 155 10.12 -14.05 10.90
CA VAL A 155 10.59 -14.16 12.29
C VAL A 155 11.59 -13.04 12.56
N ARG A 156 12.64 -12.94 11.74
CA ARG A 156 13.67 -11.90 11.86
C ARG A 156 13.09 -10.49 11.79
N LEU A 157 12.20 -10.22 10.83
CA LEU A 157 11.55 -8.91 10.73
C LEU A 157 10.74 -8.59 11.99
N LYS A 158 9.97 -9.56 12.52
CA LYS A 158 9.19 -9.36 13.75
C LYS A 158 10.11 -9.01 14.92
N VAL A 159 11.21 -9.74 15.08
CA VAL A 159 12.20 -9.48 16.15
C VAL A 159 12.81 -8.09 16.00
N LEU A 160 13.22 -7.70 14.79
CA LEU A 160 13.86 -6.40 14.56
C LEU A 160 12.92 -5.19 14.66
N THR A 161 11.61 -5.38 14.56
CA THR A 161 10.65 -4.25 14.46
C THR A 161 9.63 -4.19 15.59
N SER A 162 9.41 -5.27 16.32
CA SER A 162 8.45 -5.29 17.43
C SER A 162 9.06 -4.68 18.68
N PRO A 163 8.34 -3.80 19.40
CA PRO A 163 8.79 -3.24 20.68
C PRO A 163 9.15 -4.31 21.73
N GLU A 164 8.52 -5.49 21.63
CA GLU A 164 8.73 -6.63 22.53
C GLU A 164 10.19 -7.12 22.58
N TYR A 165 10.92 -7.05 21.46
CA TYR A 165 12.29 -7.57 21.35
C TYR A 165 13.34 -6.45 21.32
N LYS A 166 12.94 -5.20 21.57
CA LYS A 166 13.78 -4.01 21.38
C LYS A 166 15.11 -4.07 22.15
N ASP A 167 15.07 -4.61 23.36
CA ASP A 167 16.22 -4.68 24.27
C ASP A 167 16.85 -6.09 24.34
N MET A 168 16.46 -6.98 23.43
CA MET A 168 16.94 -8.36 23.36
C MET A 168 17.93 -8.53 22.19
N ASP A 169 18.92 -9.42 22.33
CA ASP A 169 19.77 -9.78 21.20
C ASP A 169 18.91 -10.41 20.07
N PRO A 170 19.09 -10.02 18.79
CA PRO A 170 18.26 -10.55 17.72
C PRO A 170 18.26 -12.07 17.60
N LYS A 171 19.37 -12.77 17.90
CA LYS A 171 19.42 -14.23 17.82
C LYS A 171 18.62 -14.86 18.96
N GLU A 172 18.71 -14.29 20.16
CA GLU A 172 17.91 -14.74 21.30
C GLU A 172 16.41 -14.51 21.05
N GLY A 173 16.05 -13.35 20.49
CA GLY A 173 14.68 -13.03 20.10
C GLY A 173 14.13 -13.97 19.02
N GLU A 174 14.94 -14.33 18.03
CA GLU A 174 14.57 -15.31 17.01
C GLU A 174 14.37 -16.71 17.62
N ALA A 175 15.24 -17.14 18.54
CA ALA A 175 15.10 -18.42 19.24
C ALA A 175 13.83 -18.48 20.11
N LEU A 176 13.55 -17.44 20.89
CA LEU A 176 12.33 -17.33 21.70
C LEU A 176 11.08 -17.36 20.83
N MET A 177 11.07 -16.62 19.72
CA MET A 177 9.95 -16.60 18.78
C MET A 177 9.71 -17.97 18.14
N ASN A 178 10.77 -18.70 17.79
CA ASN A 178 10.65 -20.07 17.27
C ASN A 178 10.08 -21.03 18.31
N ALA A 179 10.51 -20.95 19.58
CA ALA A 179 9.95 -21.75 20.66
C ALA A 179 8.44 -21.51 20.83
N ARG A 180 8.00 -20.24 20.77
CA ARG A 180 6.57 -19.89 20.79
C ARG A 180 5.81 -20.42 19.58
N ILE A 181 6.41 -20.38 18.39
CA ILE A 181 5.80 -20.98 17.19
C ILE A 181 5.57 -22.47 17.40
N ASP A 182 6.55 -23.19 17.93
CA ASP A 182 6.46 -24.63 18.17
C ASP A 182 5.41 -24.99 19.23
N ASP A 183 5.25 -24.14 20.24
CA ASP A 183 4.15 -24.26 21.19
C ASP A 183 2.78 -24.06 20.54
N TYR A 184 2.60 -23.00 19.76
CA TYR A 184 1.37 -22.75 18.99
C TYR A 184 1.04 -23.88 17.99
N LYS A 185 2.05 -24.56 17.42
CA LYS A 185 1.83 -25.70 16.52
C LYS A 185 1.12 -26.86 17.21
N ARG A 186 1.36 -27.09 18.51
CA ARG A 186 0.73 -28.19 19.28
C ARG A 186 -0.78 -28.01 19.42
N HIS A 187 -1.24 -26.75 19.42
CA HIS A 187 -2.64 -26.39 19.61
C HIS A 187 -3.36 -25.96 18.32
N TYR A 188 -2.62 -25.81 17.22
CA TYR A 188 -3.19 -25.31 15.97
C TYR A 188 -4.17 -26.31 15.34
N GLN A 189 -5.39 -25.82 15.10
CA GLN A 189 -6.47 -26.54 14.44
C GLN A 189 -6.85 -25.75 13.18
N PRO A 190 -6.79 -26.36 11.98
CA PRO A 190 -7.17 -25.67 10.74
C PRO A 190 -8.62 -25.19 10.74
N VAL A 191 -8.91 -24.13 9.97
CA VAL A 191 -10.28 -23.62 9.82
C VAL A 191 -11.19 -24.68 9.17
N SER A 192 -12.34 -24.95 9.78
CA SER A 192 -13.30 -25.95 9.28
C SER A 192 -14.27 -25.37 8.23
N ASP A 193 -14.88 -26.25 7.43
CA ASP A 193 -15.82 -25.87 6.36
C ASP A 193 -17.18 -25.32 6.88
N THR A 194 -17.36 -25.25 8.19
CA THR A 194 -18.51 -24.58 8.83
C THR A 194 -18.46 -23.07 8.60
N TYR A 195 -17.27 -22.47 8.54
CA TYR A 195 -17.04 -21.02 8.38
C TYR A 195 -16.91 -20.57 6.92
N THR A 196 -17.10 -19.27 6.68
CA THR A 196 -16.67 -18.64 5.43
C THR A 196 -15.18 -18.33 5.51
N TYR A 197 -14.37 -18.83 4.57
CA TYR A 197 -12.92 -18.64 4.66
C TYR A 197 -12.19 -18.55 3.31
N ILE A 198 -11.01 -17.93 3.38
CA ILE A 198 -9.97 -17.92 2.36
C ILE A 198 -8.74 -18.56 2.99
N ARG A 199 -8.26 -19.66 2.44
CA ARG A 199 -7.03 -20.32 2.88
C ARG A 199 -5.94 -20.13 1.86
N VAL A 200 -4.79 -19.63 2.30
CA VAL A 200 -3.56 -19.46 1.52
C VAL A 200 -2.51 -20.41 2.06
N VAL A 201 -2.05 -21.34 1.22
CA VAL A 201 -1.00 -22.31 1.58
C VAL A 201 0.25 -22.05 0.75
N ASN A 202 1.34 -21.66 1.41
CA ASN A 202 2.66 -21.43 0.82
C ASN A 202 2.66 -20.47 -0.39
N ASN A 203 1.71 -19.53 -0.47
CA ASN A 203 1.42 -18.69 -1.65
C ASN A 203 1.19 -19.45 -2.96
N LYS A 204 0.92 -20.76 -2.89
CA LYS A 204 0.83 -21.65 -4.05
C LYS A 204 -0.57 -22.19 -4.25
N ARG A 205 -1.22 -22.57 -3.14
CA ARG A 205 -2.56 -23.14 -3.16
C ARG A 205 -3.52 -22.24 -2.42
N HIS A 206 -4.67 -22.01 -3.02
CA HIS A 206 -5.75 -21.22 -2.45
C HIS A 206 -7.00 -22.08 -2.34
N THR A 207 -7.73 -21.97 -1.24
CA THR A 207 -9.02 -22.64 -1.04
C THR A 207 -10.03 -21.62 -0.56
N LEU A 208 -11.21 -21.63 -1.18
CA LEU A 208 -12.29 -20.68 -0.90
C LEU A 208 -13.49 -21.49 -0.42
N ASN A 209 -14.09 -21.07 0.69
CA ASN A 209 -15.31 -21.69 1.20
C ASN A 209 -16.38 -20.62 1.47
N LYS A 210 -17.59 -20.84 0.94
CA LYS A 210 -18.79 -20.00 1.15
C LYS A 210 -18.63 -18.50 0.82
N ILE A 211 -17.65 -18.13 -0.01
CA ILE A 211 -17.45 -16.75 -0.47
C ILE A 211 -18.59 -16.33 -1.41
N LYS A 212 -19.32 -15.27 -1.06
CA LYS A 212 -20.44 -14.74 -1.86
C LYS A 212 -20.46 -13.22 -1.87
N GLY A 213 -20.83 -12.65 -3.01
CA GLY A 213 -20.98 -11.20 -3.18
C GLY A 213 -19.67 -10.49 -3.59
N TYR A 214 -19.82 -9.23 -3.98
CA TYR A 214 -18.75 -8.44 -4.60
C TYR A 214 -17.57 -8.18 -3.68
N LEU A 215 -17.83 -7.66 -2.47
CA LEU A 215 -16.75 -7.24 -1.56
C LEU A 215 -15.86 -8.43 -1.12
N PRO A 216 -16.41 -9.58 -0.68
CA PRO A 216 -15.63 -10.80 -0.47
C PRO A 216 -14.84 -11.23 -1.72
N ALA A 217 -15.44 -11.20 -2.91
CA ALA A 217 -14.77 -11.57 -4.15
C ALA A 217 -13.60 -10.62 -4.50
N ARG A 218 -13.73 -9.32 -4.21
CA ARG A 218 -12.64 -8.34 -4.39
C ARG A 218 -11.48 -8.60 -3.43
N ILE A 219 -11.77 -8.89 -2.17
CA ILE A 219 -10.75 -9.30 -1.19
C ILE A 219 -10.05 -10.57 -1.65
N VAL A 220 -10.80 -11.58 -2.10
CA VAL A 220 -10.23 -12.80 -2.69
C VAL A 220 -9.29 -12.47 -3.84
N ASN A 221 -9.73 -11.68 -4.82
CA ASN A 221 -8.89 -11.32 -5.96
C ASN A 221 -7.58 -10.65 -5.53
N TRP A 222 -7.63 -9.76 -4.53
CA TRP A 222 -6.42 -9.15 -3.99
C TRP A 222 -5.52 -10.18 -3.29
N VAL A 223 -6.07 -11.00 -2.39
CA VAL A 223 -5.33 -12.02 -1.63
C VAL A 223 -4.65 -13.04 -2.55
N LEU A 224 -5.33 -13.47 -3.62
CA LEU A 224 -4.77 -14.40 -4.62
C LEU A 224 -3.56 -13.84 -5.37
N ASN A 225 -3.43 -12.52 -5.46
CA ASN A 225 -2.33 -11.85 -6.15
C ASN A 225 -1.26 -11.32 -5.18
N ALA A 226 -1.57 -11.19 -3.90
CA ALA A 226 -0.62 -10.75 -2.88
C ALA A 226 0.36 -11.87 -2.51
N LYS A 227 1.66 -11.56 -2.39
CA LYS A 227 2.64 -12.48 -1.78
C LYS A 227 2.56 -12.36 -0.26
N VAL A 228 1.91 -13.32 0.38
CA VAL A 228 1.85 -13.46 1.84
C VAL A 228 3.24 -13.86 2.37
N GLY A 229 3.64 -13.37 3.54
CA GLY A 229 4.85 -13.87 4.20
C GLY A 229 6.18 -13.55 3.51
N ARG A 230 6.23 -12.59 2.56
CA ARG A 230 7.48 -12.01 2.05
C ARG A 230 7.53 -10.51 2.22
N VAL A 231 8.68 -10.02 2.67
CA VAL A 231 8.99 -8.59 2.71
C VAL A 231 9.37 -8.17 1.28
N ASN A 232 8.77 -7.10 0.78
CA ASN A 232 9.13 -6.60 -0.55
C ASN A 232 10.60 -6.17 -0.55
N HIS A 233 11.28 -6.46 -1.66
CA HIS A 233 12.55 -5.84 -1.96
C HIS A 233 12.40 -4.30 -2.04
N PRO A 234 13.49 -3.54 -1.88
CA PRO A 234 13.44 -2.10 -2.06
C PRO A 234 12.83 -1.71 -3.40
N ILE A 235 11.91 -0.74 -3.38
CA ILE A 235 11.34 -0.15 -4.58
C ILE A 235 11.90 1.26 -4.71
N TYR A 236 12.51 1.55 -5.84
CA TYR A 236 13.00 2.86 -6.20
C TYR A 236 12.00 3.54 -7.14
N PHE A 237 11.74 4.82 -6.94
CA PHE A 237 10.93 5.62 -7.84
C PHE A 237 11.77 6.78 -8.35
N PHE A 238 11.78 6.95 -9.67
CA PHE A 238 12.45 8.03 -10.34
C PHE A 238 11.40 8.91 -11.04
N PRO A 239 11.22 10.16 -10.58
CA PRO A 239 10.40 11.14 -11.27
C PRO A 239 10.89 11.38 -12.71
N PRO A 240 10.04 11.89 -13.60
CA PRO A 240 10.45 12.13 -14.97
C PRO A 240 11.51 13.23 -14.95
N PRO A 241 12.68 13.02 -15.58
CA PRO A 241 13.68 14.07 -15.69
C PRO A 241 13.18 15.29 -16.46
N GLU A 242 13.96 16.36 -16.42
CA GLU A 242 13.68 17.55 -17.22
C GLU A 242 13.50 17.20 -18.71
N ASN A 243 12.42 17.71 -19.30
CA ASN A 243 12.03 17.44 -20.68
C ASN A 243 11.52 18.73 -21.32
N GLU A 244 11.36 18.71 -22.65
CA GLU A 244 11.00 19.89 -23.45
C GLU A 244 9.74 20.60 -22.92
N TYR A 245 8.72 19.85 -22.49
CA TYR A 245 7.46 20.44 -22.00
C TYR A 245 7.59 21.02 -20.60
N THR A 246 8.47 20.46 -19.76
CA THR A 246 8.75 21.06 -18.45
C THR A 246 9.30 22.48 -18.59
N LEU A 247 10.12 22.75 -19.61
CA LEU A 247 10.64 24.10 -19.89
C LEU A 247 9.58 25.06 -20.45
N GLN A 248 8.56 24.52 -21.11
CA GLN A 248 7.49 25.29 -21.76
C GLN A 248 6.22 25.43 -20.89
N ASP A 249 6.22 24.86 -19.68
CA ASP A 249 5.04 24.71 -18.81
C ASP A 249 3.83 24.08 -19.52
N ARG A 250 4.09 23.07 -20.35
CA ARG A 250 3.06 22.27 -21.04
C ARG A 250 2.73 21.00 -20.25
N ILE A 251 1.46 20.59 -20.27
CA ILE A 251 1.00 19.36 -19.58
C ILE A 251 0.86 18.19 -20.56
N GLY A 252 1.01 16.97 -20.06
CA GLY A 252 0.85 15.75 -20.87
C GLY A 252 1.94 15.59 -21.94
N GLY A 253 1.53 15.09 -23.10
CA GLY A 253 2.32 14.88 -24.29
C GLY A 253 3.37 13.78 -24.16
N ASN A 254 4.19 13.70 -25.21
CA ASN A 254 5.30 12.76 -25.32
C ASN A 254 6.66 13.44 -25.64
N PRO A 255 7.05 14.51 -24.92
CA PRO A 255 8.30 15.24 -25.16
C PRO A 255 9.53 14.37 -24.92
N SER A 256 10.64 14.78 -25.54
CA SER A 256 11.97 14.20 -25.27
C SER A 256 12.64 14.88 -24.08
N LEU A 257 13.63 14.19 -23.49
CA LEU A 257 14.49 14.75 -22.46
C LEU A 257 15.36 15.88 -23.01
N THR A 258 15.60 16.90 -22.18
CA THR A 258 16.59 17.95 -22.45
C THR A 258 18.01 17.40 -22.26
N ALA A 259 19.04 18.20 -22.56
CA ALA A 259 20.43 17.83 -22.25
C ALA A 259 20.61 17.61 -20.74
N LYS A 260 20.09 18.53 -19.92
CA LYS A 260 20.07 18.40 -18.46
C LYS A 260 19.27 17.18 -18.01
N GLY A 261 18.09 16.93 -18.59
CA GLY A 261 17.30 15.71 -18.34
C GLY A 261 18.08 14.40 -18.52
N ARG A 262 18.92 14.33 -19.56
CA ARG A 262 19.81 13.18 -19.80
C ARG A 262 20.92 13.07 -18.76
N GLU A 263 21.41 14.18 -18.23
CA GLU A 263 22.38 14.17 -17.12
C GLU A 263 21.74 13.68 -15.82
N GLU A 264 20.50 14.10 -15.50
CA GLU A 264 19.80 13.58 -14.32
C GLU A 264 19.57 12.06 -14.42
N ALA A 265 19.20 11.58 -15.62
CA ALA A 265 19.05 10.15 -15.89
C ALA A 265 20.37 9.38 -15.74
N ARG A 266 21.49 9.95 -16.20
CA ARG A 266 22.83 9.37 -16.03
C ARG A 266 23.21 9.26 -14.56
N ALA A 267 22.97 10.30 -13.76
CA ALA A 267 23.24 10.27 -12.33
C ALA A 267 22.42 9.17 -11.60
N ALA A 268 21.15 8.99 -11.98
CA ALA A 268 20.32 7.91 -11.46
C ALA A 268 20.87 6.52 -11.82
N PHE A 269 21.32 6.36 -13.08
CA PHE A 269 21.97 5.15 -13.55
C PHE A 269 23.26 4.84 -12.77
N GLU A 270 24.19 5.79 -12.66
CA GLU A 270 25.46 5.60 -11.97
C GLU A 270 25.26 5.22 -10.50
N TYR A 271 24.34 5.91 -9.81
CA TYR A 271 24.00 5.60 -8.43
C TYR A 271 23.46 4.18 -8.25
N LEU A 272 22.45 3.79 -9.06
CA LEU A 272 21.81 2.49 -8.93
C LEU A 272 22.68 1.35 -9.44
N ASN A 273 23.47 1.55 -10.50
CA ASN A 273 24.39 0.55 -11.04
C ASN A 273 25.46 0.15 -10.02
N LYS A 274 25.93 1.10 -9.20
CA LYS A 274 26.90 0.83 -8.13
C LYS A 274 26.35 -0.09 -7.04
N ILE A 275 25.05 0.00 -6.74
CA ILE A 275 24.40 -0.73 -5.64
C ILE A 275 23.74 -2.02 -6.14
N HIS A 276 23.21 -1.98 -7.37
CA HIS A 276 22.46 -3.06 -7.99
C HIS A 276 23.00 -3.32 -9.40
N PRO A 277 24.02 -4.18 -9.56
CA PRO A 277 24.55 -4.52 -10.88
C PRO A 277 23.50 -5.25 -11.76
N PRO A 278 23.73 -5.37 -13.08
CA PRO A 278 22.82 -6.09 -13.98
C PRO A 278 22.44 -7.48 -13.46
N GLY A 279 21.15 -7.80 -13.51
CA GLY A 279 20.58 -9.05 -12.98
C GLY A 279 20.04 -8.96 -11.55
N THR A 280 20.30 -7.86 -10.82
CA THR A 280 19.80 -7.69 -9.43
C THR A 280 18.69 -6.64 -9.29
N LEU A 281 18.39 -5.88 -10.33
CA LEU A 281 17.34 -4.85 -10.37
C LEU A 281 16.49 -5.01 -11.63
N GLU A 282 15.17 -4.93 -11.47
CA GLU A 282 14.25 -4.77 -12.60
C GLU A 282 13.95 -3.28 -12.82
N VAL A 283 13.89 -2.83 -14.07
CA VAL A 283 13.58 -1.44 -14.42
C VAL A 283 12.25 -1.37 -15.15
N TRP A 284 11.31 -0.65 -14.55
CA TRP A 284 9.94 -0.51 -15.01
C TRP A 284 9.71 0.91 -15.49
N THR A 285 9.32 1.06 -16.75
CA THR A 285 9.08 2.38 -17.35
C THR A 285 7.61 2.50 -17.75
N SER A 286 7.16 3.74 -17.92
CA SER A 286 5.99 4.00 -18.76
C SER A 286 6.30 3.72 -20.24
N LYS A 287 5.32 3.93 -21.12
CA LYS A 287 5.52 3.89 -22.58
C LYS A 287 5.84 5.28 -23.19
N LEU A 288 5.99 6.32 -22.38
CA LEU A 288 6.30 7.68 -22.86
C LEU A 288 7.82 7.86 -23.02
N ASN A 289 8.21 8.58 -24.08
CA ASN A 289 9.58 8.79 -24.54
C ASN A 289 10.50 9.25 -23.41
N ARG A 290 10.13 10.29 -22.66
CA ARG A 290 10.92 10.79 -21.52
C ARG A 290 11.29 9.73 -20.47
N SER A 291 10.40 8.76 -20.23
CA SER A 291 10.60 7.68 -19.26
C SER A 291 11.44 6.54 -19.85
N ILE A 292 11.29 6.27 -21.15
CA ILE A 292 12.14 5.33 -21.88
C ILE A 292 13.57 5.87 -21.98
N GLN A 293 13.73 7.12 -22.40
CA GLN A 293 15.02 7.81 -22.49
C GLN A 293 15.76 7.86 -21.15
N ALA A 294 15.02 8.12 -20.06
CA ALA A 294 15.59 8.11 -18.72
C ALA A 294 16.14 6.73 -18.29
N ALA A 295 15.69 5.66 -18.94
CA ALA A 295 16.09 4.29 -18.64
C ALA A 295 17.01 3.65 -19.71
N GLU A 296 17.37 4.38 -20.77
CA GLU A 296 18.18 3.86 -21.90
C GLU A 296 19.52 3.29 -21.45
N LEU A 297 20.18 3.92 -20.47
CA LEU A 297 21.46 3.43 -19.92
C LEU A 297 21.31 2.08 -19.21
N PHE A 298 20.18 1.85 -18.52
CA PHE A 298 19.88 0.54 -17.94
C PHE A 298 19.61 -0.51 -19.03
N GLU A 299 18.83 -0.16 -20.05
CA GLU A 299 18.52 -1.09 -21.16
C GLU A 299 19.80 -1.51 -21.90
N SER A 300 20.65 -0.54 -22.27
CA SER A 300 21.94 -0.81 -22.92
C SER A 300 22.95 -1.56 -22.05
N SER A 301 22.82 -1.49 -20.72
CA SER A 301 23.66 -2.22 -19.76
C SER A 301 23.12 -3.60 -19.39
N GLY A 302 22.06 -4.08 -20.07
CA GLY A 302 21.54 -5.44 -19.91
C GLY A 302 20.59 -5.64 -18.72
N TYR A 303 19.99 -4.58 -18.17
CA TYR A 303 18.98 -4.71 -17.12
C TYR A 303 17.67 -5.31 -17.67
N THR A 304 16.93 -5.98 -16.78
CA THR A 304 15.60 -6.49 -17.15
C THR A 304 14.60 -5.33 -17.21
N MET A 305 14.13 -5.03 -18.43
CA MET A 305 13.20 -3.94 -18.69
C MET A 305 11.74 -4.43 -18.73
N LYS A 306 10.82 -3.69 -18.11
CA LYS A 306 9.36 -3.90 -18.24
C LYS A 306 8.65 -2.59 -18.55
N ARG A 307 7.97 -2.50 -19.69
CA ARG A 307 7.26 -1.29 -20.12
C ARG A 307 5.77 -1.40 -19.83
N TRP A 308 5.26 -0.55 -18.94
CA TRP A 308 3.87 -0.58 -18.48
C TRP A 308 3.07 0.58 -19.05
N LEU A 309 2.01 0.29 -19.79
CA LEU A 309 1.04 1.33 -20.20
C LEU A 309 0.38 1.98 -18.97
N ALA A 310 0.13 1.19 -17.93
CA ALA A 310 -0.43 1.66 -16.67
C ALA A 310 0.48 2.64 -15.89
N LEU A 311 1.74 2.82 -16.31
CA LEU A 311 2.65 3.83 -15.75
C LEU A 311 2.70 5.12 -16.57
N ASN A 312 1.93 5.26 -17.66
CA ASN A 312 1.83 6.52 -18.40
C ASN A 312 1.27 7.63 -17.52
N GLU A 313 1.66 8.88 -17.80
CA GLU A 313 1.11 10.04 -17.08
C GLU A 313 -0.40 10.09 -17.27
N ILE A 314 -1.09 10.76 -16.34
CA ILE A 314 -2.52 11.02 -16.46
C ILE A 314 -2.83 11.66 -17.81
N HIS A 315 -3.76 11.07 -18.57
CA HIS A 315 -4.12 11.56 -19.89
C HIS A 315 -5.01 12.80 -19.76
N THR A 316 -4.53 13.95 -20.21
CA THR A 316 -5.22 15.24 -20.08
C THR A 316 -6.19 15.51 -21.25
N GLY A 317 -6.36 14.55 -22.15
CA GLY A 317 -7.39 14.58 -23.19
C GLY A 317 -7.25 15.76 -24.14
N ALA A 318 -8.31 16.54 -24.28
CA ALA A 318 -8.31 17.75 -25.11
C ALA A 318 -7.30 18.83 -24.65
N CYS A 319 -6.74 18.69 -23.44
CA CYS A 319 -5.72 19.59 -22.89
C CYS A 319 -4.27 19.10 -23.11
N GLU A 320 -4.06 17.97 -23.79
CA GLU A 320 -2.74 17.42 -24.04
C GLU A 320 -1.83 18.40 -24.79
N GLY A 321 -0.64 18.62 -24.25
CA GLY A 321 0.36 19.51 -24.82
C GLY A 321 0.06 20.99 -24.69
N LEU A 322 -1.03 21.41 -24.05
CA LEU A 322 -1.33 22.82 -23.82
C LEU A 322 -0.56 23.38 -22.62
N THR A 323 -0.28 24.68 -22.64
CA THR A 323 0.15 25.43 -21.46
C THR A 323 -1.05 25.71 -20.55
N ARG A 324 -0.79 26.08 -19.29
CA ARG A 324 -1.88 26.49 -18.38
C ARG A 324 -2.67 27.69 -18.91
N ALA A 325 -1.97 28.68 -19.46
CA ALA A 325 -2.61 29.86 -20.05
C ALA A 325 -3.51 29.50 -21.24
N GLU A 326 -3.05 28.59 -22.12
CA GLU A 326 -3.85 28.10 -23.25
C GLU A 326 -5.08 27.30 -22.78
N ILE A 327 -4.98 26.56 -21.67
CA ILE A 327 -6.11 25.84 -21.07
C ILE A 327 -7.12 26.80 -20.47
N ASP A 328 -6.67 27.83 -19.75
CA ASP A 328 -7.54 28.82 -19.13
C ASP A 328 -8.33 29.61 -20.19
N GLU A 329 -7.72 29.88 -21.35
CA GLU A 329 -8.37 30.52 -22.49
C GLU A 329 -9.38 29.59 -23.19
N LYS A 330 -8.99 28.36 -23.50
CA LYS A 330 -9.83 27.41 -24.28
C LYS A 330 -10.91 26.72 -23.45
N PHE A 331 -10.63 26.48 -22.17
CA PHE A 331 -11.45 25.69 -21.26
C PHE A 331 -11.51 26.32 -19.85
N PRO A 332 -12.10 27.52 -19.71
CA PRO A 332 -12.03 28.34 -18.48
C PRO A 332 -12.65 27.68 -17.24
N PHE A 333 -13.49 26.67 -17.41
CA PHE A 333 -14.12 25.94 -16.31
C PHE A 333 -13.24 24.82 -15.73
N ILE A 334 -12.19 24.38 -16.44
CA ILE A 334 -11.38 23.21 -16.02
C ILE A 334 -10.73 23.45 -14.66
N ASP A 335 -10.06 24.60 -14.46
CA ASP A 335 -9.38 24.87 -13.19
C ASP A 335 -10.36 24.89 -12.01
N ARG A 336 -11.50 25.57 -12.19
CA ARG A 336 -12.56 25.63 -11.16
C ARG A 336 -13.11 24.24 -10.80
N LEU A 337 -13.49 23.44 -11.79
CA LEU A 337 -14.07 22.11 -11.56
C LEU A 337 -13.03 21.16 -10.96
N ARG A 338 -11.78 21.23 -11.43
CA ARG A 338 -10.68 20.41 -10.92
C ARG A 338 -10.30 20.78 -9.50
N LYS A 339 -10.34 22.05 -9.11
CA LYS A 339 -10.13 22.47 -7.71
C LYS A 339 -11.25 21.99 -6.79
N ALA A 340 -12.50 22.01 -7.27
CA ALA A 340 -13.65 21.56 -6.48
C ALA A 340 -13.60 20.07 -6.14
N ASN A 341 -13.21 19.21 -7.08
CA ASN A 341 -13.06 17.77 -6.83
C ASN A 341 -11.99 17.15 -7.75
N LYS A 342 -10.73 17.32 -7.37
CA LYS A 342 -9.58 16.87 -8.20
C LYS A 342 -9.58 15.36 -8.45
N TYR A 343 -10.05 14.58 -7.48
CA TYR A 343 -10.01 13.13 -7.56
C TYR A 343 -10.97 12.58 -8.64
N HIS A 344 -12.22 13.08 -8.65
CA HIS A 344 -13.25 12.65 -9.59
C HIS A 344 -13.26 13.46 -10.89
N PHE A 345 -12.66 14.65 -10.90
CA PHE A 345 -12.57 15.46 -12.11
C PHE A 345 -11.86 14.67 -13.22
N ARG A 346 -12.59 14.44 -14.32
CA ARG A 346 -12.07 13.81 -15.53
C ARG A 346 -11.81 14.89 -16.57
N PHE A 347 -10.60 14.92 -17.12
CA PHE A 347 -10.31 15.78 -18.25
C PHE A 347 -11.22 15.44 -19.44
N PRO A 348 -11.66 16.42 -20.26
CA PRO A 348 -12.44 16.14 -21.46
C PRO A 348 -11.67 15.18 -22.38
N GLN A 349 -12.26 14.00 -22.68
CA GLN A 349 -11.60 12.92 -23.43
C GLN A 349 -10.29 12.40 -22.78
N GLY A 350 -10.17 12.54 -21.46
CA GLY A 350 -9.01 12.13 -20.69
C GLY A 350 -9.38 11.30 -19.46
N GLU A 351 -8.47 11.28 -18.49
CA GLU A 351 -8.56 10.51 -17.25
C GLU A 351 -8.90 11.42 -16.05
N SER A 352 -9.50 10.82 -15.03
CA SER A 352 -9.48 11.33 -13.65
C SER A 352 -8.41 10.63 -12.82
N TYR A 353 -8.20 11.09 -11.59
CA TYR A 353 -7.36 10.36 -10.64
C TYR A 353 -7.97 9.02 -10.22
N LEU A 354 -9.30 8.91 -10.18
CA LEU A 354 -9.99 7.63 -10.00
C LEU A 354 -9.65 6.64 -11.13
N ASP A 355 -9.61 7.09 -12.39
CA ASP A 355 -9.20 6.24 -13.52
C ASP A 355 -7.73 5.80 -13.37
N LEU A 356 -6.86 6.70 -12.91
CA LEU A 356 -5.45 6.43 -12.63
C LEU A 356 -5.28 5.37 -11.52
N VAL A 357 -6.01 5.47 -10.42
CA VAL A 357 -6.04 4.49 -9.32
C VAL A 357 -6.40 3.09 -9.85
N HIS A 358 -7.47 2.99 -10.65
CA HIS A 358 -7.91 1.71 -11.21
C HIS A 358 -6.84 1.02 -12.06
N ARG A 359 -6.07 1.76 -12.87
CA ARG A 359 -4.99 1.15 -13.67
C ARG A 359 -3.72 0.87 -12.86
N LEU A 360 -3.43 1.65 -11.82
CA LEU A 360 -2.27 1.44 -10.96
C LEU A 360 -2.42 0.25 -10.00
N GLU A 361 -3.64 -0.22 -9.74
CA GLU A 361 -3.90 -1.42 -8.94
C GLU A 361 -3.06 -2.63 -9.42
N ARG A 362 -3.02 -2.86 -10.73
CA ARG A 362 -2.21 -3.97 -11.31
C ARG A 362 -0.71 -3.76 -11.15
N VAL A 363 -0.25 -2.51 -11.15
CA VAL A 363 1.16 -2.16 -10.95
C VAL A 363 1.55 -2.46 -9.50
N ILE A 364 0.74 -2.04 -8.53
CA ILE A 364 0.97 -2.28 -7.10
C ILE A 364 1.04 -3.78 -6.80
N LEU A 365 0.07 -4.57 -7.27
CA LEU A 365 0.08 -6.03 -7.11
C LEU A 365 1.29 -6.69 -7.79
N SER A 366 1.79 -6.10 -8.86
CA SER A 366 2.99 -6.62 -9.53
C SER A 366 4.25 -6.24 -8.78
N LEU A 367 4.32 -5.04 -8.19
CA LEU A 367 5.42 -4.61 -7.33
C LEU A 367 5.52 -5.50 -6.09
N ASP A 368 4.39 -5.82 -5.47
CA ASP A 368 4.30 -6.79 -4.36
C ASP A 368 4.75 -8.20 -4.75
N ARG A 369 4.67 -8.55 -6.05
CA ARG A 369 5.12 -9.84 -6.59
C ARG A 369 6.55 -9.81 -7.11
N ALA A 370 7.24 -8.68 -7.12
CA ALA A 370 8.63 -8.64 -7.57
C ALA A 370 9.53 -9.52 -6.68
N ASN A 371 10.47 -10.24 -7.29
CA ASN A 371 11.46 -11.09 -6.60
C ASN A 371 12.84 -10.43 -6.51
N ALA A 372 12.94 -9.19 -6.95
CA ALA A 372 14.14 -8.38 -6.93
C ALA A 372 13.74 -6.93 -6.65
N PRO A 373 14.68 -6.08 -6.23
CA PRO A 373 14.51 -4.64 -6.27
C PRO A 373 13.92 -4.17 -7.60
N VAL A 374 13.08 -3.14 -7.55
CA VAL A 374 12.45 -2.55 -8.75
C VAL A 374 12.72 -1.06 -8.81
N LEU A 375 13.15 -0.56 -9.95
CA LEU A 375 13.16 0.87 -10.28
C LEU A 375 11.93 1.20 -11.12
N VAL A 376 11.06 2.09 -10.64
CA VAL A 376 9.91 2.61 -11.35
C VAL A 376 10.23 4.01 -11.88
N VAL A 377 10.39 4.15 -13.19
CA VAL A 377 10.57 5.43 -13.88
C VAL A 377 9.22 5.87 -14.44
N ALA A 378 8.58 6.83 -13.77
CA ALA A 378 7.20 7.24 -14.09
C ALA A 378 7.02 8.76 -13.98
N HIS A 379 5.77 9.22 -13.82
CA HIS A 379 5.40 10.63 -13.97
C HIS A 379 4.79 11.22 -12.71
N ARG A 380 4.53 12.53 -12.71
CA ARG A 380 4.20 13.25 -11.48
C ARG A 380 2.87 12.81 -10.88
N ALA A 381 1.80 12.65 -11.68
CA ALA A 381 0.53 12.20 -11.12
C ALA A 381 0.60 10.73 -10.70
N VAL A 382 1.21 9.89 -11.53
CA VAL A 382 1.43 8.46 -11.25
C VAL A 382 2.20 8.23 -9.94
N LEU A 383 3.33 8.90 -9.76
CA LEU A 383 4.16 8.74 -8.57
C LEU A 383 3.47 9.27 -7.32
N ARG A 384 2.67 10.34 -7.41
CA ARG A 384 1.87 10.82 -6.28
C ARG A 384 0.87 9.78 -5.81
N GLU A 385 0.20 9.09 -6.72
CA GLU A 385 -0.75 8.03 -6.37
C GLU A 385 -0.06 6.80 -5.79
N LEU A 386 1.09 6.41 -6.35
CA LEU A 386 1.90 5.35 -5.76
C LEU A 386 2.41 5.73 -4.37
N PHE A 387 2.80 6.99 -4.17
CA PHE A 387 3.28 7.48 -2.87
C PHE A 387 2.14 7.51 -1.86
N ALA A 388 0.95 7.99 -2.23
CA ALA A 388 -0.24 7.91 -1.38
C ALA A 388 -0.48 6.47 -0.91
N TYR A 389 -0.42 5.49 -1.82
CA TYR A 389 -0.51 4.08 -1.45
C TYR A 389 0.56 3.67 -0.42
N TYR A 390 1.85 3.99 -0.65
CA TYR A 390 2.93 3.56 0.25
C TYR A 390 2.99 4.32 1.58
N TYR A 391 2.50 5.56 1.64
CA TYR A 391 2.30 6.33 2.86
C TYR A 391 1.02 5.95 3.62
N GLU A 392 0.22 5.03 3.06
CA GLU A 392 -1.06 4.57 3.65
C GLU A 392 -2.13 5.68 3.72
N GLU A 393 -2.09 6.61 2.76
CA GLU A 393 -3.09 7.66 2.59
C GLU A 393 -4.18 7.24 1.58
N PRO A 394 -5.45 7.65 1.80
CA PRO A 394 -6.50 7.54 0.80
C PRO A 394 -6.14 8.25 -0.50
N ALA A 395 -6.52 7.68 -1.66
CA ALA A 395 -6.18 8.27 -2.96
C ALA A 395 -6.93 9.57 -3.28
N ASP A 396 -8.08 9.79 -2.64
CA ASP A 396 -8.88 11.01 -2.80
C ASP A 396 -8.28 12.23 -2.07
N LYS A 397 -7.36 11.99 -1.13
CA LYS A 397 -6.59 13.05 -0.49
C LYS A 397 -5.45 13.46 -1.41
N PRO A 398 -5.43 14.71 -1.91
CA PRO A 398 -4.39 15.14 -2.82
C PRO A 398 -3.02 15.05 -2.15
N PHE A 399 -2.19 14.11 -2.58
CA PHE A 399 -0.81 14.02 -2.12
C PHE A 399 -0.02 15.21 -2.71
N GLN A 400 0.11 16.29 -1.94
CA GLN A 400 0.73 17.55 -2.37
C GLN A 400 2.25 17.53 -2.30
N PHE A 401 2.84 16.39 -2.61
CA PHE A 401 4.27 16.24 -2.56
C PHE A 401 4.92 16.89 -3.80
N LYS A 402 5.90 17.77 -3.56
CA LYS A 402 6.77 18.28 -4.62
C LYS A 402 7.76 17.18 -4.97
N LEU A 403 7.75 16.74 -6.22
CA LEU A 403 8.73 15.80 -6.76
C LEU A 403 9.81 16.64 -7.46
N PRO A 404 10.90 17.01 -6.75
CA PRO A 404 12.02 17.70 -7.38
C PRO A 404 12.68 16.79 -8.39
N THR A 405 13.36 17.39 -9.37
CA THR A 405 14.27 16.64 -10.25
C THR A 405 15.54 16.27 -9.48
N HIS A 406 16.41 15.45 -10.08
CA HIS A 406 17.66 14.96 -9.45
C HIS A 406 17.48 14.20 -8.11
N MET A 407 16.33 13.56 -7.91
CA MET A 407 16.04 12.81 -6.68
C MET A 407 15.47 11.44 -6.99
N LEU A 408 15.98 10.42 -6.31
CA LEU A 408 15.38 9.09 -6.23
C LEU A 408 14.60 8.97 -4.92
N TRP A 409 13.54 8.17 -4.97
CA TRP A 409 12.74 7.83 -3.79
C TRP A 409 12.86 6.34 -3.54
N LYS A 410 13.14 5.94 -2.31
CA LYS A 410 13.31 4.53 -1.94
C LYS A 410 12.28 4.13 -0.90
N TYR A 411 11.46 3.13 -1.23
CA TYR A 411 10.55 2.49 -0.30
C TYR A 411 11.14 1.18 0.20
N ILE A 412 11.12 0.98 1.53
CA ILE A 412 11.42 -0.28 2.21
C ILE A 412 10.34 -0.48 3.26
N TYR A 413 9.79 -1.68 3.33
CA TYR A 413 8.78 -2.01 4.33
C TYR A 413 9.36 -1.95 5.75
N GLN A 414 8.75 -1.16 6.64
CA GLN A 414 9.22 -0.90 8.01
C GLN A 414 8.53 -1.76 9.09
N GLY A 415 7.96 -2.92 8.73
CA GLY A 415 7.22 -3.72 9.71
C GLY A 415 5.94 -3.03 10.18
N GLU A 416 5.70 -3.02 11.49
CA GLU A 416 4.58 -2.31 12.12
C GLU A 416 4.84 -0.81 12.33
N GLY A 417 6.07 -0.32 12.08
CA GLY A 417 6.40 1.11 12.15
C GLY A 417 5.72 1.96 11.07
N PRO A 418 5.79 3.30 11.17
CA PRO A 418 5.33 4.22 10.13
C PRO A 418 5.99 3.90 8.78
N GLN A 419 5.19 3.81 7.73
CA GLN A 419 5.73 3.61 6.39
C GLN A 419 6.21 4.94 5.84
N GLN A 420 7.38 4.93 5.19
CA GLN A 420 7.99 6.14 4.64
C GLN A 420 8.77 5.84 3.37
N LEU A 421 8.81 6.83 2.47
CA LEU A 421 9.76 6.86 1.36
C LEU A 421 10.97 7.71 1.74
N GLN A 422 12.16 7.13 1.59
CA GLN A 422 13.43 7.80 1.81
C GLN A 422 13.82 8.60 0.57
N ARG A 423 14.23 9.86 0.76
CA ARG A 423 14.81 10.70 -0.28
C ARG A 423 16.27 10.32 -0.50
N VAL A 424 16.65 10.15 -1.76
CA VAL A 424 18.03 9.89 -2.17
C VAL A 424 18.41 10.98 -3.17
N VAL A 425 19.26 11.91 -2.73
CA VAL A 425 19.81 12.95 -3.59
C VAL A 425 20.81 12.30 -4.54
N LEU A 426 20.64 12.53 -5.84
CA LEU A 426 21.55 12.00 -6.85
C LEU A 426 22.83 12.82 -6.89
N PRO A 427 24.00 12.18 -7.09
CA PRO A 427 25.25 12.92 -7.22
C PRO A 427 25.21 13.80 -8.48
N THR A 428 25.45 15.09 -8.30
CA THR A 428 25.63 16.04 -9.40
C THR A 428 27.06 15.92 -9.94
N PRO A 429 27.32 16.07 -11.26
CA PRO A 429 28.68 16.24 -11.75
C PRO A 429 29.36 17.37 -10.99
N MET A 430 30.60 17.13 -10.55
CA MET A 430 31.40 17.96 -9.64
C MET A 430 31.63 19.43 -10.04
N SER A 431 31.06 19.90 -11.15
CA SER A 431 31.33 21.21 -11.73
C SER A 431 30.23 22.27 -11.53
N ALA A 432 29.16 22.03 -10.76
CA ALA A 432 27.98 22.92 -10.86
C ALA A 432 27.15 23.24 -9.59
N MET A 433 27.56 22.91 -8.36
CA MET A 433 26.82 23.42 -7.18
C MET A 433 27.73 23.78 -6.01
N SER A 434 27.46 24.93 -5.40
CA SER A 434 28.08 25.33 -4.13
C SER A 434 27.46 24.54 -2.97
N GLU A 435 28.23 24.28 -1.91
CA GLU A 435 27.77 23.53 -0.71
C GLU A 435 26.45 24.09 -0.11
N ILE A 436 26.21 25.38 -0.29
CA ILE A 436 25.02 26.11 0.18
C ILE A 436 23.73 25.68 -0.55
N GLU A 437 23.79 25.27 -1.82
CA GLU A 437 22.61 24.82 -2.57
C GLU A 437 22.18 23.39 -2.21
N ILE A 438 23.14 22.53 -1.87
CA ILE A 438 22.91 21.17 -1.39
C ILE A 438 22.20 21.21 -0.03
N GLU A 439 22.65 22.09 0.88
CA GLU A 439 22.01 22.28 2.18
C GLU A 439 20.60 22.88 2.05
N ARG A 440 20.34 23.79 1.10
CA ARG A 440 18.98 24.34 0.85
C ARG A 440 17.98 23.30 0.32
N LEU A 441 18.42 22.38 -0.53
CA LEU A 441 17.58 21.30 -1.07
C LEU A 441 17.36 20.17 -0.04
N ALA A 442 18.32 19.95 0.86
CA ALA A 442 18.20 18.99 1.96
C ALA A 442 17.40 19.53 3.16
N SER A 443 17.45 20.84 3.43
CA SER A 443 16.78 21.52 4.56
C SER A 443 15.36 21.98 4.28
N THR A 444 14.85 21.84 3.05
CA THR A 444 13.42 22.01 2.78
C THR A 444 12.64 20.76 3.19
N ASP A 445 12.53 20.61 4.52
CA ASP A 445 11.31 20.09 5.12
C ASP A 445 10.17 21.06 4.79
N CYS A 446 9.57 20.91 3.60
CA CYS A 446 8.26 21.49 3.31
C CYS A 446 7.17 20.67 4.02
N MET A 447 7.24 20.56 5.35
CA MET A 447 6.07 20.55 6.21
C MET A 447 5.92 21.98 6.72
N GLY A 448 5.29 22.85 5.93
CA GLY A 448 5.08 24.24 6.30
C GLY A 448 4.90 25.17 5.11
N ASP A 449 3.66 25.62 4.94
CA ASP A 449 3.26 26.96 4.49
C ASP A 449 3.30 27.31 2.98
N LEU A 450 2.11 27.21 2.34
CA LEU A 450 1.29 28.30 1.74
C LEU A 450 0.64 27.95 0.38
N PRO A 451 -0.54 28.51 0.04
CA PRO A 451 -1.74 28.76 0.84
C PRO A 451 -2.88 27.81 0.43
N ILE A 452 -3.86 27.67 1.33
CA ILE A 452 -5.19 27.16 1.01
C ILE A 452 -5.80 28.12 -0.04
N GLY A 453 -6.08 27.62 -1.25
CA GLY A 453 -6.66 28.39 -2.35
C GLY A 453 -7.16 27.51 -3.49
#